data_AF-A0A820TH07-F1
#
_entry.id   AF-A0A820TH07-F1
#
_cell.length_a   1.000
_cell.length_b   1.000
_cell.length_c   1.000
_cell.angle_alpha   90.00
_cell.angle_beta   90.00
_cell.angle_gamma   90.00
#
_symmetry.space_group_name_H-M   'P 1'
#
loop_
_entity.id
_entity.type
_entity.pdbx_description
1 polymer ?
#
loop_
_entity_poly.entity_id
_entity_poly.type
_entity_poly.pdbx_seq_one_letter_code
_entity_poly.pdbx_strand_id
1 'polypeptide(L)' 'YRKFLPQFATVAAPIHDVTNLTKDKRHKFKWQYAQSKAFHELQPMPVSKPLFLNYPIENIHLILTTDASGIGIGGILQQ' A
#
# COMPACT_ATOMS: atom_id res chain seq x y z
N TYR A 1 -2.46 -2.82 4.07
CA TYR A 1 -2.07 -3.60 2.86
C TYR A 1 -0.61 -4.03 2.79
N ARG A 2 0.36 -3.30 3.38
CA ARG A 2 1.79 -3.70 3.40
C ARG A 2 2.05 -5.14 3.87
N LYS A 3 1.27 -5.63 4.85
CA LYS A 3 1.34 -7.01 5.39
C LYS A 3 1.05 -8.12 4.37
N PHE A 4 0.47 -7.78 3.21
CA PHE A 4 0.08 -8.74 2.19
C PHE A 4 1.02 -8.73 0.97
N LEU A 5 1.96 -7.77 0.92
CA LEU A 5 2.90 -7.62 -0.18
C LEU A 5 4.23 -8.26 0.22
N PRO A 6 4.65 -9.36 -0.43
CA PRO A 6 5.92 -10.00 -0.11
C PRO A 6 7.07 -9.01 -0.37
N GLN A 7 8.05 -8.96 0.55
CA GLN A 7 9.25 -8.12 0.43
C GLN A 7 8.97 -6.62 0.24
N PHE A 8 7.79 -6.13 0.66
CA PHE A 8 7.41 -4.72 0.52
C PHE A 8 8.48 -3.76 1.05
N ALA A 9 9.06 -4.05 2.22
CA ALA A 9 10.07 -3.19 2.83
C ALA A 9 11.31 -3.02 1.93
N THR A 10 11.75 -4.10 1.27
CA THR A 10 12.91 -4.08 0.37
C THR A 10 12.62 -3.27 -0.89
N VAL A 11 11.46 -3.48 -1.51
CA VAL A 11 11.09 -2.79 -2.75
C VAL A 11 10.78 -1.32 -2.48
N ALA A 12 10.14 -1.00 -1.34
CA ALA A 12 9.80 0.37 -0.96
C ALA A 12 10.96 1.16 -0.34
N ALA A 13 12.08 0.52 0.03
CA ALA A 13 13.25 1.17 0.62
C ALA A 13 13.69 2.46 -0.11
N PRO A 14 13.92 2.47 -1.45
CA PRO A 14 14.35 3.69 -2.14
C PRO A 14 13.30 4.82 -2.09
N ILE A 15 12.00 4.49 -1.98
CA ILE A 15 10.93 5.47 -1.81
C ILE A 15 10.93 6.00 -0.37
N HIS A 16 11.13 5.13 0.62
CA HIS A 16 11.24 5.52 2.02
C HIS A 16 12.43 6.44 2.29
N ASP A 17 13.57 6.22 1.62
CA ASP A 17 14.77 7.04 1.78
C ASP A 17 14.54 8.50 1.39
N VAL A 18 13.69 8.76 0.38
CA VAL A 18 13.38 10.12 -0.06
C VAL A 18 12.15 10.71 0.65
N THR A 19 11.23 9.87 1.13
CA THR A 19 9.98 10.34 1.77
C THR A 19 10.10 10.52 3.28
N ASN A 20 10.99 9.81 3.97
CA ASN A 20 11.25 9.93 5.41
C ASN A 20 12.27 11.03 5.76
N LEU A 21 12.49 12.01 4.87
CA LEU A 21 13.38 13.13 5.16
C LEU A 21 12.76 14.01 6.26
N THR A 22 13.57 14.35 7.27
CA THR A 22 13.17 15.32 8.31
C THR A 22 12.81 16.67 7.67
N LYS A 23 12.01 17.50 8.37
CA LYS A 23 11.54 18.81 7.85
C LYS A 23 12.68 19.63 7.24
N ASP A 24 13.83 19.66 7.91
CA ASP A 24 15.01 20.42 7.50
C ASP A 24 15.70 19.84 6.26
N LYS A 25 15.54 18.54 5.99
CA LYS A 25 16.13 17.84 4.83
C LYS A 25 15.18 17.69 3.65
N ARG A 26 13.91 18.12 3.75
CA ARG A 26 12.93 18.01 2.65
C ARG A 26 13.35 18.72 1.37
N HIS A 27 14.14 19.80 1.45
CA HIS A 27 14.71 20.46 0.28
C HIS A 27 15.66 19.56 -0.55
N LYS A 28 16.15 18.45 0.04
CA LYS A 28 16.99 17.45 -0.62
C LYS A 28 16.19 16.33 -1.26
N PHE A 29 14.86 16.40 -1.23
CA PHE A 29 14.00 15.45 -1.92
C PHE A 29 14.36 15.44 -3.41
N LYS A 30 14.81 14.28 -3.90
CA LYS A 30 15.08 14.05 -5.32
C LYS A 30 14.47 12.73 -5.71
N TRP A 31 13.46 12.78 -6.57
CA TRP A 31 12.92 11.57 -7.19
C TRP A 31 13.84 11.15 -8.33
N GLN A 32 14.41 9.96 -8.25
CA GLN A 32 15.32 9.43 -9.25
C GLN A 32 14.79 8.11 -9.81
N TYR A 33 15.57 7.53 -10.74
CA TYR A 33 15.21 6.29 -11.41
C TYR A 33 14.94 5.13 -10.44
N ALA A 34 15.69 5.04 -9.33
CA ALA A 34 15.51 4.00 -8.32
C ALA A 34 14.11 4.05 -7.66
N GLN A 35 13.60 5.25 -7.35
CA GLN A 35 12.26 5.44 -6.80
C GLN A 35 11.17 5.13 -7.82
N SER A 36 11.35 5.58 -9.07
CA SER A 36 10.43 5.22 -10.16
C SER A 36 10.37 3.73 -10.38
N LYS A 37 11.52 3.03 -10.42
CA LYS A 37 11.58 1.58 -10.60
C LYS A 37 10.84 0.86 -9.47
N ALA A 38 11.12 1.22 -8.22
CA ALA A 38 10.43 0.69 -7.05
C ALA A 38 8.91 0.93 -7.10
N PHE A 39 8.47 2.12 -7.54
CA PHE A 39 7.06 2.43 -7.65
C PHE A 39 6.35 1.57 -8.71
N HIS A 40 6.95 1.45 -9.89
CA HIS A 40 6.41 0.60 -10.96
C HIS A 40 6.44 -0.89 -10.60
N GLU A 41 7.40 -1.32 -9.78
CA GLU A 41 7.46 -2.69 -9.28
C GLU A 41 6.39 -2.96 -8.21
N LEU A 42 6.06 -1.97 -7.38
CA LEU A 42 5.00 -2.06 -6.36
C LEU A 42 3.59 -2.02 -6.93
N GLN A 43 3.35 -1.30 -8.03
CA GLN A 43 2.01 -1.16 -8.65
C GLN A 43 1.32 -2.49 -9.00
N PRO A 44 1.98 -3.47 -9.66
CA PRO A 44 1.34 -4.73 -10.04
C PRO A 44 1.25 -5.75 -8.90
N MET A 45 2.06 -5.64 -7.84
CA MET A 45 2.07 -6.62 -6.73
C MET A 45 0.71 -6.83 -6.03
N PRO A 46 -0.11 -5.79 -5.74
CA PRO A 46 -1.42 -5.99 -5.14
C PRO A 46 -2.47 -6.57 -6.12
N VAL A 47 -2.20 -6.51 -7.43
CA VAL A 47 -3.14 -6.94 -8.49
C VAL A 47 -2.81 -8.36 -8.99
N SER A 48 -1.54 -8.77 -8.95
CA SER A 48 -1.07 -10.01 -9.57
C SER A 48 -1.40 -11.29 -8.79
N LYS A 49 -1.80 -11.19 -7.51
CA LYS A 49 -2.26 -12.32 -6.72
C LYS A 49 -3.53 -11.91 -5.98
N PRO A 50 -4.63 -12.69 -6.04
CA PRO A 50 -5.78 -12.43 -5.19
C PRO A 50 -5.33 -12.59 -3.73
N LEU A 51 -5.13 -11.47 -3.04
CA LEU A 51 -4.65 -11.45 -1.66
C LEU A 51 -5.69 -12.01 -0.66
N PHE A 52 -6.95 -12.16 -1.10
CA PHE A 52 -8.09 -12.44 -0.24
C PHE A 52 -9.15 -13.30 -0.94
N LEU A 53 -8.79 -14.50 -1.38
CA LEU A 53 -9.78 -15.50 -1.78
C LEU A 53 -9.86 -16.66 -0.78
N ASN A 54 -9.90 -16.32 0.51
CA ASN A 54 -10.22 -17.31 1.55
C ASN A 54 -11.71 -17.25 1.84
N TYR A 55 -12.32 -18.40 2.03
CA TYR A 55 -13.72 -18.47 2.45
C TYR A 55 -13.89 -17.81 3.81
N PRO A 56 -15.01 -17.09 4.02
CA PRO A 56 -15.29 -16.50 5.31
C PRO A 56 -15.42 -17.59 6.38
N ILE A 57 -14.87 -17.33 7.57
CA ILE A 57 -15.00 -18.27 8.68
C ILE A 57 -16.36 -18.02 9.35
N GLU A 58 -17.13 -19.09 9.51
CA GLU A 58 -18.41 -19.04 10.21
C GLU A 58 -18.21 -18.58 11.67
N ASN A 59 -19.13 -17.77 12.18
CA ASN A 59 -19.11 -17.18 13.54
C ASN A 59 -18.03 -16.12 13.81
N ILE A 60 -17.34 -15.59 12.79
CA ILE A 60 -16.49 -14.40 12.92
C ILE A 60 -17.21 -13.16 12.38
N HIS A 61 -17.07 -12.04 13.08
CA HIS A 61 -17.69 -10.77 12.69
C HIS A 61 -17.14 -10.27 11.34
N LEU A 62 -18.03 -9.86 10.47
CA LEU A 62 -17.71 -9.12 9.24
C LEU A 62 -17.58 -7.64 9.57
N ILE A 63 -16.49 -7.02 9.15
CA ILE A 63 -16.25 -5.58 9.32
C ILE A 63 -16.39 -4.92 7.95
N LEU A 64 -17.36 -4.01 7.83
CA LEU A 64 -17.49 -3.12 6.67
C LEU A 64 -16.85 -1.77 7.01
N THR A 65 -15.84 -1.39 6.23
CA THR A 65 -15.20 -0.08 6.32
C THR A 65 -15.55 0.73 5.09
N THR A 66 -16.22 1.86 5.28
CA THR A 66 -16.52 2.81 4.21
C THR A 66 -15.57 3.99 4.29
N ASP A 67 -15.15 4.53 3.16
CA ASP A 67 -14.43 5.80 3.15
C ASP A 67 -15.40 6.99 3.33
N ALA A 68 -14.87 8.10 3.84
CA ALA A 68 -15.60 9.35 4.00
C ALA A 68 -15.31 10.29 2.81
N SER A 69 -15.26 9.75 1.59
CA SER A 69 -14.98 10.53 0.40
C SER A 69 -16.21 11.38 0.02
N GLY A 70 -15.99 12.68 -0.19
CA GLY A 70 -17.06 13.62 -0.53
C GLY A 70 -17.52 13.57 -1.99
N ILE A 71 -16.93 12.68 -2.81
CA ILE A 71 -17.19 12.61 -4.26
C ILE A 71 -17.70 11.22 -4.68
N GLY A 72 -17.38 10.16 -3.94
CA GLY A 72 -17.84 8.80 -4.21
C GLY A 72 -17.69 7.91 -2.98
N ILE A 73 -18.37 6.75 -2.96
CA ILE A 73 -18.34 5.81 -1.83
C ILE A 73 -17.52 4.59 -2.21
N GLY A 74 -16.45 4.34 -1.46
CA GLY A 74 -15.66 3.11 -1.46
C GLY A 74 -15.93 2.30 -0.19
N GLY A 75 -16.09 0.99 -0.35
CA GLY A 75 -16.30 0.06 0.76
C GLY A 75 -15.31 -1.09 0.72
N ILE A 76 -14.74 -1.44 1.88
CA ILE A 76 -13.89 -2.61 2.07
C ILE A 76 -14.62 -3.53 3.06
N LEU A 77 -14.89 -4.76 2.63
CA LEU A 77 -15.36 -5.83 3.50
C LEU A 77 -14.17 -6.68 3.94
N GLN A 78 -14.02 -6.91 5.24
CA GLN A 78 -12.92 -7.69 5.81
C GLN A 78 -13.38 -8.55 6.99
N GLN A 79 -12.64 -9.64 7.24
CA GLN A 79 -12.70 -10.49 8.42
C GLN A 79 -11.30 -10.68 8.99
#